data_AF-A0A350NU83-F1
#
_entry.id   AF-A0A350NU83-F1
#
_cell.length_a   1.000
_cell.length_b   1.000
_cell.length_c   1.000
_cell.angle_alpha   90.00
_cell.angle_beta   90.00
_cell.angle_gamma   90.00
#
_symmetry.space_group_name_H-M   'P 1'
#
loop_
_entity.id
_entity.type
_entity.pdbx_description
1 polymer ?
#
loop_
_entity_poly.entity_id
_entity_poly.type
_entity_poly.pdbx_seq_one_letter_code
_entity_poly.pdbx_strand_id
1 'polypeptide(L)'
;MKRFRFLQSLGFIAAAPLAASSLGPLVAGKSRGMSGGCALVPAETAGPFPLDLTDTLFYFRQDIREDRTGIPLRQKIRVVGLENCEPMANVRVNIWHCDAEGNYSGYGSEVGTTYLRGYQLTDANGECEFITIFPGWYPGRTTHVHFQVHVSTSYSAVSQWTWSGADAQAPTLAHPELYPEGPDPLPPTSDGVFADGFDLQTADLSWDEAAQEYVSNYEVTVQGTGVSGVGHLERMASAVIEVEQNAPNPFRDRTTIGFVLHEPASVRWSLWSVSGQCVFQSELGSLAAGQHGIDVNPGRLGLPVSSYVYMLNATTSNGTFTAVKRMMHLTY
;
A
#
# COMPACT_ATOMS: atom_id res chain seq x y z
N MET A 1 -17.41 -0.86 38.46
CA MET A 1 -16.95 -1.99 39.33
C MET A 1 -17.95 -3.14 39.33
N LYS A 2 -17.70 -4.24 38.61
CA LYS A 2 -18.26 -5.57 38.95
C LYS A 2 -17.17 -6.62 38.69
N ARG A 3 -16.83 -7.38 39.73
CA ARG A 3 -15.84 -8.48 39.68
C ARG A 3 -16.58 -9.78 39.36
N PHE A 4 -15.99 -10.65 38.56
CA PHE A 4 -16.26 -12.09 38.64
C PHE A 4 -14.95 -12.85 38.81
N ARG A 5 -14.77 -13.41 40.00
CA ARG A 5 -13.84 -14.52 40.26
C ARG A 5 -14.65 -15.80 40.15
N PHE A 6 -14.07 -16.84 39.55
CA PHE A 6 -14.46 -18.21 39.85
C PHE A 6 -13.21 -19.01 40.21
N LEU A 7 -13.33 -19.94 41.16
CA LEU A 7 -12.20 -20.56 41.87
C LEU A 7 -11.88 -21.97 41.36
N GLN A 8 -10.65 -22.35 41.67
CA GLN A 8 -9.99 -23.64 41.43
C GLN A 8 -10.75 -24.84 42.02
N SER A 9 -10.47 -26.04 41.47
CA SER A 9 -10.25 -27.24 42.29
C SER A 9 -9.27 -28.22 41.58
N LEU A 10 -8.72 -29.17 42.34
CA LEU A 10 -7.50 -29.95 42.01
C LEU A 10 -7.79 -31.38 41.50
N GLY A 11 -6.79 -32.00 40.84
CA GLY A 11 -6.78 -33.44 40.53
C GLY A 11 -5.37 -34.02 40.28
N PHE A 12 -4.92 -34.91 41.18
CA PHE A 12 -3.69 -35.72 41.10
C PHE A 12 -4.03 -37.17 40.69
N ILE A 13 -3.15 -38.07 40.20
CA ILE A 13 -1.70 -38.06 39.89
C ILE A 13 -1.43 -39.16 38.81
N ALA A 14 -0.43 -39.02 37.93
CA ALA A 14 0.24 -40.15 37.26
C ALA A 14 1.59 -39.76 36.65
N ALA A 15 2.64 -40.55 36.85
CA ALA A 15 3.98 -40.33 36.28
C ALA A 15 4.64 -41.65 35.88
N ALA A 16 5.14 -41.75 34.64
CA ALA A 16 6.22 -42.62 34.15
C ALA A 16 6.42 -42.33 32.63
N PRO A 17 7.60 -42.63 32.05
CA PRO A 17 8.22 -41.66 31.14
C PRO A 17 8.17 -42.05 29.65
N LEU A 18 8.13 -41.02 28.80
CA LEU A 18 8.51 -41.13 27.39
C LEU A 18 9.60 -40.10 27.10
N ALA A 19 10.74 -40.58 26.59
CA ALA A 19 11.85 -39.73 26.17
C ALA A 19 11.46 -38.97 24.90
N ALA A 20 11.09 -37.71 25.05
CA ALA A 20 10.91 -36.79 23.93
C ALA A 20 12.27 -36.21 23.53
N SER A 21 12.82 -36.70 22.42
CA SER A 21 14.03 -36.17 21.80
C SER A 21 13.91 -34.66 21.56
N SER A 22 14.96 -33.92 21.86
CA SER A 22 15.02 -32.47 21.70
C SER A 22 14.91 -32.05 20.22
N LEU A 23 13.69 -31.72 19.79
CA LEU A 23 13.43 -30.90 18.62
C LEU A 23 12.90 -29.57 19.13
N GLY A 24 13.82 -28.64 19.42
CA GLY A 24 13.44 -27.24 19.58
C GLY A 24 12.80 -26.77 18.27
N PRO A 25 11.74 -25.95 18.31
CA PRO A 25 11.15 -25.42 17.08
C PRO A 25 12.23 -24.62 16.35
N LEU A 26 12.54 -25.04 15.13
CA LEU A 26 13.25 -24.20 14.17
C LEU A 26 12.35 -22.99 13.91
N VAL A 27 12.64 -21.89 14.59
CA VAL A 27 12.11 -20.57 14.23
C VAL A 27 12.64 -20.30 12.84
N ALA A 28 11.79 -20.54 11.84
CA ALA A 28 12.07 -20.19 10.46
C ALA A 28 12.04 -18.66 10.35
N GLY A 29 13.17 -18.02 10.65
CA GLY A 29 13.35 -16.60 10.41
C GLY A 29 13.06 -16.31 8.95
N LYS A 30 12.12 -15.40 8.67
CA LYS A 30 11.83 -14.91 7.32
C LYS A 30 13.19 -14.48 6.71
N SER A 31 13.63 -15.12 5.62
CA SER A 31 14.89 -14.76 4.99
C SER A 31 14.79 -13.32 4.47
N ARG A 32 15.53 -12.39 5.08
CA ARG A 32 15.58 -10.99 4.64
C ARG A 32 16.03 -10.95 3.17
N GLY A 33 15.12 -10.55 2.28
CA GLY A 33 15.43 -10.37 0.86
C GLY A 33 16.37 -9.19 0.70
N MET A 34 17.66 -9.47 0.52
CA MET A 34 18.67 -8.48 0.20
C MET A 34 19.00 -8.55 -1.29
N SER A 35 18.81 -7.43 -1.99
CA SER A 35 19.26 -7.20 -3.37
C SER A 35 19.60 -5.71 -3.49
N GLY A 36 20.36 -5.33 -4.52
CA GLY A 36 20.72 -3.93 -4.81
C GLY A 36 21.64 -3.21 -3.79
N GLY A 37 21.72 -3.68 -2.54
CA GLY A 37 22.34 -2.98 -1.41
C GLY A 37 21.37 -2.63 -0.28
N CYS A 38 20.07 -2.84 -0.48
CA CYS A 38 18.99 -2.50 0.45
C CYS A 38 18.26 -3.78 0.92
N ALA A 39 17.45 -3.64 1.98
CA ALA A 39 16.72 -4.75 2.59
C ALA A 39 15.22 -4.50 2.52
N LEU A 40 14.47 -5.47 1.98
CA LEU A 40 13.01 -5.37 1.84
C LEU A 40 12.33 -5.17 3.20
N VAL A 41 11.38 -4.24 3.27
CA VAL A 41 10.60 -3.99 4.49
C VAL A 41 9.85 -5.26 4.95
N PRO A 42 9.81 -5.58 6.25
CA PRO A 42 8.99 -6.66 6.79
C PRO A 42 7.51 -6.46 6.41
N ALA A 43 6.91 -7.49 5.83
CA ALA A 43 5.49 -7.50 5.50
C ALA A 43 4.67 -7.84 6.74
N GLU A 44 3.91 -6.87 7.24
CA GLU A 44 3.08 -6.98 8.44
C GLU A 44 1.59 -6.95 8.12
N THR A 45 0.79 -7.35 9.10
CA THR A 45 -0.68 -7.29 8.94
C THR A 45 -1.15 -5.84 8.85
N ALA A 46 -2.16 -5.59 8.01
CA ALA A 46 -2.84 -4.30 7.92
C ALA A 46 -3.61 -3.91 9.20
N GLY A 47 -3.65 -4.79 10.20
CA GLY A 47 -4.61 -4.74 11.30
C GLY A 47 -6.06 -4.98 10.82
N PRO A 48 -7.04 -4.92 11.75
CA PRO A 48 -8.46 -4.97 11.41
C PRO A 48 -8.99 -3.62 10.89
N PHE A 49 -8.13 -2.60 10.81
CA PHE A 49 -8.51 -1.20 10.61
C PHE A 49 -8.27 -0.55 9.23
N PRO A 50 -7.98 -1.24 8.10
CA PRO A 50 -7.97 -0.58 6.80
C PRO A 50 -9.41 -0.35 6.31
N LEU A 51 -9.81 0.91 6.17
CA LEU A 51 -10.90 1.29 5.27
C LEU A 51 -10.41 1.19 3.83
N ASP A 52 -11.28 0.88 2.87
CA ASP A 52 -10.89 0.94 1.46
C ASP A 52 -10.71 2.41 1.04
N LEU A 53 -9.45 2.83 0.95
CA LEU A 53 -9.08 4.20 0.59
C LEU A 53 -9.14 4.45 -0.93
N THR A 54 -9.73 3.54 -1.70
CA THR A 54 -9.70 3.56 -3.17
C THR A 54 -11.06 3.84 -3.80
N ASP A 55 -12.15 3.57 -3.07
CA ASP A 55 -13.53 3.87 -3.46
C ASP A 55 -13.80 5.34 -3.78
N THR A 56 -12.97 6.26 -3.26
CA THR A 56 -13.13 7.70 -3.48
C THR A 56 -11.80 8.45 -3.62
N LEU A 57 -11.82 9.53 -4.40
CA LEU A 57 -10.71 10.51 -4.44
C LEU A 57 -10.60 11.36 -3.17
N PHE A 58 -11.56 11.27 -2.24
CA PHE A 58 -11.56 12.04 -0.98
C PHE A 58 -10.31 11.76 -0.14
N TYR A 59 -9.81 10.52 -0.17
CA TYR A 59 -8.58 10.16 0.55
C TYR A 59 -7.29 10.61 -0.15
N PHE A 60 -7.35 11.16 -1.38
CA PHE A 60 -6.20 11.82 -2.01
C PHE A 60 -6.05 13.24 -1.43
N ARG A 61 -5.50 13.32 -0.23
CA ARG A 61 -5.33 14.55 0.54
C ARG A 61 -4.02 14.52 1.32
N GLN A 62 -3.36 15.67 1.40
CA GLN A 62 -2.08 15.82 2.10
C GLN A 62 -2.32 16.02 3.60
N ASP A 63 -3.28 16.89 3.95
CA ASP A 63 -3.78 17.02 5.32
C ASP A 63 -4.84 15.95 5.59
N ILE A 64 -4.55 15.09 6.57
CA ILE A 64 -5.42 13.98 6.98
C ILE A 64 -6.07 14.21 8.35
N ARG A 65 -5.82 15.35 9.02
CA ARG A 65 -6.24 15.59 10.42
C ARG A 65 -7.74 15.67 10.61
N GLU A 66 -8.45 16.26 9.65
CA GLU A 66 -9.86 16.65 9.77
C GLU A 66 -10.12 17.50 11.02
N ASP A 67 -10.84 16.96 12.02
CA ASP A 67 -11.18 17.58 13.29
C ASP A 67 -10.26 17.18 14.45
N ARG A 68 -9.32 16.24 14.22
CA ARG A 68 -8.49 15.67 15.28
C ARG A 68 -7.50 16.69 15.81
N THR A 69 -7.50 16.84 17.13
CA THR A 69 -6.53 17.65 17.87
C THR A 69 -5.38 16.76 18.34
N GLY A 70 -4.16 17.29 18.33
CA GLY A 70 -2.95 16.58 18.73
C GLY A 70 -1.71 17.39 18.33
N ILE A 71 -0.53 16.87 18.64
CA ILE A 71 0.74 17.53 18.30
C ILE A 71 0.94 17.48 16.78
N PRO A 72 1.19 18.61 16.09
CA PRO A 72 1.42 18.62 14.64
C PRO A 72 2.59 17.72 14.23
N LEU A 73 2.37 16.88 13.22
CA LEU A 73 3.35 15.95 12.66
C LEU A 73 3.40 16.05 11.14
N ARG A 74 4.58 16.37 10.63
CA ARG A 74 4.98 16.34 9.22
C ARG A 74 5.57 14.97 8.91
N GLN A 75 4.78 14.07 8.34
CA GLN A 75 5.27 12.74 7.97
C GLN A 75 5.78 12.75 6.52
N LYS A 76 7.08 12.51 6.33
CA LYS A 76 7.72 12.32 5.03
C LYS A 76 8.02 10.85 4.81
N ILE A 77 7.73 10.34 3.62
CA ILE A 77 7.95 8.93 3.26
C ILE A 77 8.70 8.90 1.93
N ARG A 78 9.80 8.14 1.90
CA ARG A 78 10.62 7.91 0.72
C ARG A 78 10.54 6.44 0.33
N VAL A 79 10.21 6.16 -0.93
CA VAL A 79 10.04 4.79 -1.45
C VAL A 79 11.18 4.47 -2.41
N VAL A 80 11.91 3.39 -2.12
CA VAL A 80 13.03 2.90 -2.95
C VAL A 80 12.84 1.45 -3.40
N GLY A 81 13.36 1.12 -4.57
CA GLY A 81 13.25 -0.22 -5.17
C GLY A 81 14.32 -1.19 -4.67
N LEU A 82 13.93 -2.40 -4.27
CA LEU A 82 14.84 -3.44 -3.78
C LEU A 82 15.91 -3.86 -4.81
N GLU A 83 15.62 -3.73 -6.10
CA GLU A 83 16.54 -4.20 -7.15
C GLU A 83 17.75 -3.27 -7.35
N ASN A 84 17.60 -1.97 -7.07
CA ASN A 84 18.61 -0.94 -7.38
C ASN A 84 18.83 0.12 -6.29
N CYS A 85 18.07 0.10 -5.18
CA CYS A 85 18.07 1.14 -4.14
C CYS A 85 17.66 2.56 -4.61
N GLU A 86 17.09 2.69 -5.82
CA GLU A 86 16.74 4.00 -6.38
C GLU A 86 15.30 4.41 -6.03
N PRO A 87 15.00 5.72 -6.01
CA PRO A 87 13.66 6.28 -5.96
C PRO A 87 12.61 5.60 -6.83
N MET A 88 11.40 5.41 -6.29
CA MET A 88 10.24 4.95 -7.05
C MET A 88 9.17 6.05 -7.14
N ALA A 89 9.11 6.72 -8.29
CA ALA A 89 8.14 7.78 -8.58
C ALA A 89 6.74 7.26 -8.97
N ASN A 90 5.71 8.05 -8.70
CA ASN A 90 4.29 7.78 -8.99
C ASN A 90 3.73 6.51 -8.31
N VAL A 91 4.35 6.08 -7.22
CA VAL A 91 3.88 4.97 -6.38
C VAL A 91 2.88 5.51 -5.37
N ARG A 92 1.74 4.82 -5.22
CA ARG A 92 0.70 5.21 -4.26
C ARG A 92 1.08 4.70 -2.87
N VAL A 93 1.17 5.62 -1.91
CA VAL A 93 1.39 5.33 -0.48
C VAL A 93 0.13 5.70 0.28
N ASN A 94 -0.51 4.71 0.91
CA ASN A 94 -1.60 4.91 1.88
C ASN A 94 -1.00 4.99 3.28
N ILE A 95 -1.55 5.82 4.16
CA ILE A 95 -1.26 5.78 5.61
C ILE A 95 -2.53 5.83 6.45
N TRP A 96 -2.50 5.22 7.63
CA TRP A 96 -3.52 5.36 8.66
C TRP A 96 -2.95 5.16 10.07
N HIS A 97 -3.47 5.89 11.05
CA HIS A 97 -3.12 5.74 12.46
C HIS A 97 -4.29 6.15 13.37
N CYS A 98 -4.14 5.91 14.67
CA CYS A 98 -5.08 6.36 15.68
C CYS A 98 -4.92 7.85 16.02
N ASP A 99 -5.96 8.43 16.63
CA ASP A 99 -5.88 9.74 17.28
C ASP A 99 -5.08 9.69 18.60
N ALA A 100 -5.01 10.83 19.30
CA ALA A 100 -4.22 10.99 20.52
C ALA A 100 -4.70 10.07 21.66
N GLU A 101 -5.99 9.72 21.65
CA GLU A 101 -6.65 8.80 22.58
C GLU A 101 -6.62 7.33 22.13
N GLY A 102 -5.98 7.01 21.00
CA GLY A 102 -5.82 5.63 20.53
C GLY A 102 -6.99 5.07 19.69
N ASN A 103 -7.94 5.90 19.26
CA ASN A 103 -9.09 5.47 18.45
C ASN A 103 -8.81 5.56 16.94
N TYR A 104 -9.41 4.65 16.18
CA TYR A 104 -9.35 4.63 14.71
C TYR A 104 -10.68 5.04 14.10
N SER A 105 -10.63 6.01 13.18
CA SER A 105 -11.77 6.40 12.35
C SER A 105 -12.36 5.22 11.58
N GLY A 106 -13.69 5.17 11.46
CA GLY A 106 -14.42 4.11 10.79
C GLY A 106 -14.78 2.89 11.66
N TYR A 107 -14.39 2.84 12.93
CA TYR A 107 -14.57 1.67 13.80
C TYR A 107 -15.14 2.03 15.19
N GLY A 108 -15.85 1.10 15.82
CA GLY A 108 -16.38 1.30 17.17
C GLY A 108 -17.41 2.42 17.23
N SER A 109 -17.15 3.48 18.01
CA SER A 109 -17.93 4.72 18.04
C SER A 109 -17.73 5.59 16.80
N GLU A 110 -16.60 5.42 16.10
CA GLU A 110 -16.13 6.29 15.02
C GLU A 110 -16.60 5.84 13.63
N VAL A 111 -17.59 4.95 13.55
CA VAL A 111 -18.13 4.47 12.28
C VAL A 111 -18.69 5.64 11.46
N GLY A 112 -18.20 5.79 10.23
CA GLY A 112 -18.56 6.89 9.32
C GLY A 112 -17.64 8.12 9.40
N THR A 113 -16.68 8.16 10.34
CA THR A 113 -15.60 9.15 10.31
C THR A 113 -14.43 8.65 9.45
N THR A 114 -13.56 9.57 9.01
CA THR A 114 -12.51 9.28 8.03
C THR A 114 -11.12 9.83 8.41
N TYR A 115 -11.00 10.48 9.58
CA TYR A 115 -9.79 11.18 10.02
C TYR A 115 -8.54 10.30 10.09
N LEU A 116 -7.36 10.92 10.01
CA LEU A 116 -6.03 10.31 10.12
C LEU A 116 -5.82 9.14 9.14
N ARG A 117 -6.44 9.29 7.95
CA ARG A 117 -6.33 8.39 6.80
C ARG A 117 -6.17 9.19 5.52
N GLY A 118 -5.30 8.72 4.64
CA GLY A 118 -5.16 9.29 3.31
C GLY A 118 -4.17 8.50 2.47
N TYR A 119 -4.00 8.96 1.23
CA TYR A 119 -2.93 8.51 0.36
C TYR A 119 -2.33 9.66 -0.43
N GLN A 120 -1.07 9.47 -0.82
CA GLN A 120 -0.32 10.35 -1.70
C GLN A 120 0.36 9.51 -2.80
N LEU A 121 0.81 10.20 -3.84
CA LEU A 121 1.70 9.64 -4.85
C LEU A 121 3.11 10.16 -4.60
N THR A 122 4.12 9.31 -4.78
CA THR A 122 5.53 9.72 -4.69
C THR A 122 5.94 10.60 -5.88
N ASP A 123 6.77 11.60 -5.61
CA ASP A 123 7.35 12.50 -6.61
C ASP A 123 8.52 11.84 -7.38
N ALA A 124 9.27 12.65 -8.15
CA ALA A 124 10.44 12.18 -8.91
C ALA A 124 11.60 11.67 -8.02
N ASN A 125 11.67 12.09 -6.75
CA ASN A 125 12.64 11.65 -5.75
C ASN A 125 12.17 10.41 -4.98
N GLY A 126 10.97 9.89 -5.29
CA GLY A 126 10.35 8.78 -4.57
C GLY A 126 9.67 9.22 -3.28
N GLU A 127 9.43 10.52 -3.10
CA GLU A 127 9.02 11.10 -1.82
C GLU A 127 7.56 11.57 -1.83
N CYS A 128 6.87 11.38 -0.72
CA CYS A 128 5.57 12.00 -0.45
C CYS A 128 5.46 12.47 1.01
N GLU A 129 4.53 13.39 1.26
CA GLU A 129 4.36 14.05 2.56
C GLU A 129 2.90 14.05 3.00
N PHE A 130 2.67 13.88 4.31
CA PHE A 130 1.38 14.04 4.96
C PHE A 130 1.46 15.05 6.10
N ILE A 131 0.39 15.83 6.26
CA ILE A 131 0.17 16.71 7.41
C ILE A 131 -0.79 15.98 8.35
N THR A 132 -0.33 15.63 9.54
CA THR A 132 -1.09 14.84 10.49
C THR A 132 -0.82 15.27 11.94
N ILE A 133 -1.25 14.48 12.91
CA ILE A 133 -0.84 14.60 14.31
C ILE A 133 0.03 13.40 14.74
N PHE A 134 0.84 13.57 15.76
CA PHE A 134 1.54 12.44 16.39
C PHE A 134 0.50 11.44 16.94
N PRO A 135 0.55 10.14 16.61
CA PRO A 135 -0.43 9.17 17.08
C PRO A 135 -0.33 8.92 18.59
N GLY A 136 -1.45 8.57 19.22
CA GLY A 136 -1.46 8.00 20.55
C GLY A 136 -0.96 6.55 20.57
N TRP A 137 -1.42 5.78 21.56
CA TRP A 137 -1.22 4.33 21.65
C TRP A 137 -2.52 3.67 22.12
N TYR A 138 -2.59 2.34 22.02
CA TYR A 138 -3.73 1.58 22.54
C TYR A 138 -3.27 0.23 23.11
N PRO A 139 -4.02 -0.37 24.08
CA PRO A 139 -3.51 -1.48 24.87
C PRO A 139 -2.99 -2.67 24.04
N GLY A 140 -1.72 -3.02 24.28
CA GLY A 140 -1.03 -4.14 23.64
C GLY A 140 -0.30 -3.80 22.34
N ARG A 141 -0.22 -2.52 21.96
CA ARG A 141 0.59 -2.03 20.83
C ARG A 141 1.42 -0.81 21.24
N THR A 142 2.63 -0.69 20.69
CA THR A 142 3.45 0.53 20.77
C THR A 142 2.84 1.63 19.90
N THR A 143 3.25 2.90 20.03
CA THR A 143 2.86 3.97 19.10
C THR A 143 3.38 3.67 17.68
N HIS A 144 2.48 3.69 16.68
CA HIS A 144 2.81 3.34 15.29
C HIS A 144 1.92 4.07 14.28
N VAL A 145 2.36 4.08 13.03
CA VAL A 145 1.55 4.41 11.85
C VAL A 145 1.56 3.21 10.91
N HIS A 146 0.40 2.82 10.42
CA HIS A 146 0.28 1.84 9.36
C HIS A 146 0.48 2.47 7.99
N PHE A 147 1.03 1.70 7.04
CA PHE A 147 1.10 2.12 5.65
C PHE A 147 0.91 0.96 4.66
N GLN A 148 0.56 1.33 3.43
CA GLN A 148 0.53 0.42 2.29
C GLN A 148 1.08 1.09 1.03
N VAL A 149 2.14 0.51 0.45
CA VAL A 149 2.77 0.97 -0.79
C VAL A 149 2.29 0.10 -1.96
N HIS A 150 1.60 0.71 -2.92
CA HIS A 150 1.08 0.05 -4.13
C HIS A 150 2.03 0.23 -5.31
N VAL A 151 2.96 -0.70 -5.50
CA VAL A 151 3.95 -0.68 -6.59
C VAL A 151 3.35 -1.04 -7.95
N SER A 152 2.38 -1.97 -7.97
CA SER A 152 1.73 -2.48 -9.19
C SER A 152 0.40 -3.15 -8.82
N THR A 153 -0.30 -3.74 -9.80
CA THR A 153 -1.16 -4.92 -9.55
C THR A 153 -0.42 -5.99 -8.75
N SER A 154 -1.05 -7.09 -8.35
CA SER A 154 -0.40 -8.24 -7.67
C SER A 154 0.31 -7.93 -6.33
N TYR A 155 1.34 -7.08 -6.30
CA TYR A 155 2.12 -6.66 -5.13
C TYR A 155 1.68 -5.33 -4.49
N SER A 156 1.62 -5.30 -3.15
CA SER A 156 1.76 -4.10 -2.34
C SER A 156 2.50 -4.46 -1.06
N ALA A 157 3.46 -3.64 -0.64
CA ALA A 157 4.02 -3.76 0.70
C ALA A 157 3.02 -3.19 1.70
N VAL A 158 2.58 -3.99 2.66
CA VAL A 158 1.84 -3.53 3.84
C VAL A 158 2.78 -3.68 5.02
N SER A 159 2.97 -2.60 5.78
CA SER A 159 3.71 -2.66 7.03
C SER A 159 3.31 -1.51 7.95
N GLN A 160 4.08 -1.32 9.01
CA GLN A 160 3.90 -0.30 10.03
C GLN A 160 5.28 0.23 10.40
N TRP A 161 5.40 1.52 10.68
CA TRP A 161 6.58 2.07 11.35
C TRP A 161 6.24 2.56 12.75
N THR A 162 7.27 2.65 13.58
CA THR A 162 7.26 3.18 14.94
C THR A 162 8.46 4.13 15.11
N TRP A 163 8.60 4.71 16.29
CA TRP A 163 9.75 5.50 16.70
C TRP A 163 10.41 4.83 17.89
N SER A 164 11.70 5.07 18.12
CA SER A 164 12.45 4.39 19.19
C SER A 164 13.13 5.37 20.15
N GLY A 165 13.50 4.89 21.33
CA GLY A 165 14.21 5.68 22.33
C GLY A 165 13.35 6.76 22.99
N ALA A 166 14.01 7.81 23.49
CA ALA A 166 13.34 8.92 24.19
C ALA A 166 12.49 9.79 23.26
N ASP A 167 12.87 9.89 21.98
CA ASP A 167 12.19 10.75 21.00
C ASP A 167 10.76 10.27 20.73
N ALA A 168 10.50 8.97 20.79
CA ALA A 168 9.15 8.40 20.71
C ALA A 168 8.21 8.83 21.86
N GLN A 169 8.75 9.20 23.02
CA GLN A 169 8.00 9.63 24.20
C GLN A 169 8.01 11.16 24.38
N ALA A 170 8.96 11.87 23.78
CA ALA A 170 9.10 13.31 23.94
C ALA A 170 7.84 14.13 23.57
N PRO A 171 7.12 13.85 22.46
CA PRO A 171 5.90 14.59 22.12
C PRO A 171 4.83 14.51 23.22
N THR A 172 4.49 13.30 23.66
CA THR A 172 3.41 13.06 24.63
C THR A 172 3.78 13.47 26.05
N LEU A 173 5.08 13.44 26.40
CA LEU A 173 5.60 14.01 27.65
C LEU A 173 5.59 15.55 27.66
N ALA A 174 5.77 16.20 26.51
CA ALA A 174 5.74 17.66 26.39
C ALA A 174 4.31 18.22 26.41
N HIS A 175 3.33 17.46 25.90
CA HIS A 175 1.92 17.86 25.79
C HIS A 175 0.95 16.86 26.46
N PRO A 176 1.05 16.62 27.78
CA PRO A 176 0.15 15.72 28.49
C PRO A 176 -1.32 16.19 28.47
N GLU A 177 -1.59 17.46 28.18
CA GLU A 177 -2.94 18.00 27.97
C GLU A 177 -3.61 17.54 26.66
N LEU A 178 -2.81 17.05 25.70
CA LEU A 178 -3.30 16.54 24.41
C LEU A 178 -3.35 15.00 24.35
N TYR A 179 -2.64 14.30 25.22
CA TYR A 179 -2.52 12.83 25.23
C TYR A 179 -2.90 12.27 26.61
N PRO A 180 -4.21 12.05 26.89
CA PRO A 180 -4.69 11.71 28.23
C PRO A 180 -4.22 10.33 28.73
N GLU A 181 -3.91 9.40 27.82
CA GLU A 181 -3.30 8.10 28.14
C GLU A 181 -1.79 8.21 28.46
N GLY A 182 -1.17 9.36 28.21
CA GLY A 182 0.25 9.62 28.47
C GLY A 182 1.20 8.94 27.48
N PRO A 183 2.51 8.86 27.80
CA PRO A 183 3.50 8.24 26.93
C PRO A 183 3.29 6.73 26.79
N ASP A 184 3.62 6.21 25.61
CA ASP A 184 3.54 4.78 25.30
C ASP A 184 4.34 3.93 26.33
N PRO A 185 3.67 3.03 27.06
CA PRO A 185 4.30 2.17 28.06
C PRO A 185 4.99 0.93 27.44
N LEU A 186 4.79 0.65 26.15
CA LEU A 186 5.25 -0.57 25.49
C LEU A 186 6.35 -0.28 24.45
N PRO A 187 7.63 -0.58 24.72
CA PRO A 187 8.68 -0.39 23.72
C PRO A 187 8.47 -1.34 22.52
N PRO A 188 8.92 -1.00 21.30
CA PRO A 188 8.79 -1.84 20.11
C PRO A 188 9.30 -3.29 20.29
N THR A 189 10.35 -3.49 21.09
CA THR A 189 10.88 -4.82 21.45
C THR A 189 9.88 -5.73 22.19
N SER A 190 8.77 -5.18 22.69
CA SER A 190 7.71 -5.88 23.42
C SER A 190 6.35 -5.86 22.70
N ASP A 191 6.26 -5.22 21.53
CA ASP A 191 5.09 -5.29 20.64
C ASP A 191 5.21 -6.52 19.73
N GLY A 192 4.14 -7.32 19.64
CA GLY A 192 4.12 -8.56 18.85
C GLY A 192 4.30 -8.39 17.33
N VAL A 193 4.22 -7.17 16.80
CA VAL A 193 4.47 -6.80 15.38
C VAL A 193 5.92 -6.36 15.15
N PHE A 194 6.64 -5.91 16.19
CA PHE A 194 7.99 -5.34 16.07
C PHE A 194 9.07 -6.19 16.78
N ALA A 195 8.67 -7.18 17.58
CA ALA A 195 9.57 -8.02 18.38
C ALA A 195 10.49 -8.96 17.58
N ASP A 196 10.26 -9.20 16.28
CA ASP A 196 11.17 -9.96 15.41
C ASP A 196 12.21 -9.09 14.67
N GLY A 197 12.15 -7.75 14.84
CA GLY A 197 13.21 -6.80 14.49
C GLY A 197 12.73 -5.61 13.69
N PHE A 198 12.77 -4.42 14.30
CA PHE A 198 12.14 -3.18 13.81
C PHE A 198 13.11 -2.19 13.14
N ASP A 199 14.35 -2.59 12.84
CA ASP A 199 15.38 -1.72 12.21
C ASP A 199 14.89 -1.06 10.90
N LEU A 200 14.11 -1.80 10.11
CA LEU A 200 13.53 -1.37 8.82
C LEU A 200 12.13 -0.73 8.96
N GLN A 201 11.68 -0.56 10.21
CA GLN A 201 10.37 -0.06 10.60
C GLN A 201 10.49 1.04 11.66
N THR A 202 11.68 1.62 11.80
CA THR A 202 11.91 2.80 12.64
C THR A 202 11.94 4.02 11.75
N ALA A 203 11.13 5.02 12.06
CA ALA A 203 11.23 6.35 11.47
C ALA A 203 12.11 7.24 12.36
N ASP A 204 12.80 8.20 11.75
CA ASP A 204 13.43 9.30 12.47
C ASP A 204 12.35 10.28 12.96
N LEU A 205 12.59 10.97 14.08
CA LEU A 205 11.73 12.03 14.59
C LEU A 205 12.58 13.22 15.05
N SER A 206 12.21 14.42 14.64
CA SER A 206 12.86 15.66 15.07
C SER A 206 11.86 16.80 15.25
N TRP A 207 12.19 17.79 16.06
CA TRP A 207 11.37 18.99 16.26
C TRP A 207 11.84 20.12 15.32
N ASP A 208 10.92 20.70 14.56
CA ASP A 208 11.15 21.91 13.77
C ASP A 208 10.65 23.14 14.56
N GLU A 209 11.59 23.87 15.17
CA GLU A 209 11.31 25.07 15.96
C GLU A 209 10.70 26.21 15.13
N ALA A 210 10.96 26.27 13.82
CA ALA A 210 10.43 27.34 12.97
C ALA A 210 8.98 27.05 12.54
N ALA A 211 8.65 25.78 12.30
CA ALA A 211 7.31 25.33 11.95
C ALA A 211 6.42 24.99 13.17
N GLN A 212 7.01 24.82 14.36
CA GLN A 212 6.35 24.37 15.60
C GLN A 212 5.61 23.03 15.41
N GLU A 213 6.28 22.10 14.74
CA GLU A 213 5.79 20.75 14.46
C GLU A 213 6.93 19.73 14.56
N TYR A 214 6.58 18.45 14.79
CA TYR A 214 7.54 17.37 14.61
C TYR A 214 7.64 17.00 13.13
N VAL A 215 8.86 16.67 12.68
CA VAL A 215 9.12 16.08 11.36
C VAL A 215 9.54 14.63 11.54
N SER A 216 8.80 13.72 10.92
CA SER A 216 9.12 12.30 10.88
C SER A 216 9.55 11.91 9.47
N ASN A 217 10.66 11.18 9.35
CA ASN A 217 11.18 10.71 8.07
C ASN A 217 11.25 9.18 8.09
N TYR A 218 10.70 8.54 7.06
CA TYR A 218 10.71 7.09 6.91
C TYR A 218 11.08 6.70 5.47
N GLU A 219 12.16 5.92 5.30
CA GLU A 219 12.49 5.31 4.01
C GLU A 219 12.03 3.84 4.00
N VAL A 220 11.30 3.46 2.95
CA VAL A 220 10.78 2.11 2.77
C VAL A 220 11.32 1.49 1.47
N THR A 221 12.00 0.35 1.61
CA THR A 221 12.40 -0.48 0.48
C THR A 221 11.27 -1.47 0.13
N VAL A 222 10.83 -1.47 -1.13
CA VAL A 222 9.77 -2.35 -1.67
C VAL A 222 10.26 -3.13 -2.89
N GLN A 223 9.60 -4.23 -3.27
CA GLN A 223 10.04 -5.02 -4.43
C GLN A 223 9.94 -4.24 -5.76
N GLY A 224 10.92 -4.45 -6.65
CA GLY A 224 10.96 -3.92 -8.02
C GLY A 224 12.03 -2.86 -8.29
N THR A 225 12.13 -2.44 -9.56
CA THR A 225 12.85 -1.24 -10.03
C THR A 225 11.84 -0.20 -10.52
N GLY A 226 11.98 1.05 -10.07
CA GLY A 226 10.94 2.07 -10.26
C GLY A 226 10.78 2.60 -11.69
N VAL A 227 9.88 2.02 -12.49
CA VAL A 227 8.87 2.77 -13.28
C VAL A 227 7.59 1.92 -13.51
N SER A 228 6.70 1.82 -12.53
CA SER A 228 5.32 1.33 -12.73
C SER A 228 4.38 2.06 -11.79
N GLY A 229 3.51 2.91 -12.33
CA GLY A 229 2.48 3.59 -11.54
C GLY A 229 1.21 2.76 -11.38
N VAL A 230 0.31 3.24 -10.52
CA VAL A 230 -1.14 2.91 -10.50
C VAL A 230 -1.54 1.51 -9.99
N GLY A 231 -0.81 0.97 -9.02
CA GLY A 231 -0.96 -0.43 -8.60
C GLY A 231 -2.30 -0.89 -7.97
N HIS A 232 -3.19 0.00 -7.52
CA HIS A 232 -4.51 -0.45 -7.03
C HIS A 232 -5.52 -0.65 -8.18
N LEU A 233 -5.67 0.35 -9.05
CA LEU A 233 -6.70 0.37 -10.10
C LEU A 233 -6.47 -0.74 -11.12
N GLU A 234 -5.21 -0.97 -11.51
CA GLU A 234 -4.85 -2.08 -12.36
C GLU A 234 -5.12 -3.45 -11.66
N ARG A 235 -5.14 -3.54 -10.32
CA ARG A 235 -5.30 -4.80 -9.56
C ARG A 235 -6.75 -5.25 -9.55
N MET A 236 -7.64 -4.30 -9.23
CA MET A 236 -9.07 -4.44 -9.48
C MET A 236 -9.32 -4.77 -10.95
N ALA A 237 -8.59 -4.14 -11.87
CA ALA A 237 -8.73 -4.45 -13.29
C ALA A 237 -8.31 -5.88 -13.63
N SER A 238 -7.19 -6.38 -13.13
CA SER A 238 -6.75 -7.77 -13.35
C SER A 238 -7.70 -8.84 -12.78
N ALA A 239 -8.61 -8.49 -11.86
CA ALA A 239 -9.66 -9.39 -11.40
C ALA A 239 -10.81 -9.56 -12.42
N VAL A 240 -10.86 -8.70 -13.44
CA VAL A 240 -11.93 -8.64 -14.47
C VAL A 240 -11.37 -8.79 -15.87
N ILE A 241 -10.24 -8.15 -16.17
CA ILE A 241 -9.58 -8.10 -17.48
C ILE A 241 -8.04 -8.14 -17.34
N GLU A 242 -7.42 -9.15 -17.94
CA GLU A 242 -5.97 -9.23 -18.15
C GLU A 242 -5.65 -8.94 -19.63
N VAL A 243 -4.72 -8.02 -19.91
CA VAL A 243 -4.35 -7.64 -21.28
C VAL A 243 -2.95 -8.16 -21.63
N GLU A 244 -2.89 -8.99 -22.67
CA GLU A 244 -1.67 -9.60 -23.16
C GLU A 244 -0.80 -8.59 -23.91
N GLN A 245 0.49 -8.91 -24.07
CA GLN A 245 1.35 -8.19 -24.99
C GLN A 245 0.95 -8.53 -26.44
N ASN A 246 0.67 -7.51 -27.25
CA ASN A 246 0.22 -7.70 -28.63
C ASN A 246 1.25 -8.48 -29.46
N ALA A 247 0.77 -9.34 -30.34
CA ALA A 247 1.61 -10.24 -31.14
C ALA A 247 1.32 -10.10 -32.65
N PRO A 248 2.35 -9.87 -33.50
CA PRO A 248 3.72 -9.52 -33.14
C PRO A 248 3.84 -8.11 -32.53
N ASN A 249 4.93 -7.87 -31.79
CA ASN A 249 5.37 -6.53 -31.38
C ASN A 249 6.92 -6.48 -31.41
N PRO A 250 7.57 -5.58 -32.16
CA PRO A 250 6.97 -4.60 -33.09
C PRO A 250 6.19 -5.23 -34.24
N PHE A 251 5.30 -4.44 -34.88
CA PHE A 251 4.47 -4.88 -36.00
C PHE A 251 4.54 -3.93 -37.20
N ARG A 252 4.07 -4.44 -38.34
CA ARG A 252 3.99 -3.74 -39.63
C ARG A 252 2.53 -3.71 -40.10
N ASP A 253 2.10 -4.73 -40.84
CA ASP A 253 0.78 -4.73 -41.51
C ASP A 253 -0.40 -5.07 -40.59
N ARG A 254 -0.16 -5.83 -39.51
CA ARG A 254 -1.15 -6.21 -38.51
C ARG A 254 -0.51 -6.64 -37.18
N THR A 255 -1.27 -6.55 -36.11
CA THR A 255 -0.99 -7.20 -34.82
C THR A 255 -2.30 -7.56 -34.13
N THR A 256 -2.29 -8.54 -33.25
CA THR A 256 -3.46 -8.93 -32.45
C THR A 256 -3.19 -8.61 -30.98
N ILE A 257 -4.11 -7.90 -30.34
CA ILE A 257 -4.10 -7.68 -28.89
C ILE A 257 -4.95 -8.80 -28.27
N GLY A 258 -4.31 -9.75 -27.58
CA GLY A 258 -5.00 -10.73 -26.74
C GLY A 258 -5.44 -10.11 -25.41
N PHE A 259 -6.56 -10.57 -24.87
CA PHE A 259 -6.98 -10.26 -23.50
C PHE A 259 -7.88 -11.36 -22.94
N VAL A 260 -7.85 -11.57 -21.64
CA VAL A 260 -8.70 -12.50 -20.91
C VAL A 260 -9.69 -11.71 -20.07
N LEU A 261 -10.98 -12.06 -20.15
CA LEU A 261 -12.01 -11.61 -19.22
C LEU A 261 -12.26 -12.70 -18.17
N HIS A 262 -12.16 -12.36 -16.90
CA HIS A 262 -12.44 -13.28 -15.79
C HIS A 262 -13.93 -13.28 -15.40
N GLU A 263 -14.65 -12.18 -15.66
CA GLU A 263 -16.12 -12.10 -15.58
C GLU A 263 -16.71 -11.41 -16.83
N PRO A 264 -18.01 -11.59 -17.15
CA PRO A 264 -18.64 -10.91 -18.29
C PRO A 264 -18.63 -9.38 -18.13
N ALA A 265 -18.23 -8.67 -19.18
CA ALA A 265 -18.05 -7.22 -19.13
C ALA A 265 -18.37 -6.54 -20.47
N SER A 266 -18.79 -5.28 -20.45
CA SER A 266 -18.84 -4.43 -21.65
C SER A 266 -17.46 -3.83 -21.90
N VAL A 267 -16.85 -4.11 -23.04
CA VAL A 267 -15.46 -3.71 -23.32
C VAL A 267 -15.38 -2.58 -24.36
N ARG A 268 -14.68 -1.50 -23.99
CA ARG A 268 -14.17 -0.46 -24.90
C ARG A 268 -12.67 -0.61 -25.06
N TRP A 269 -12.14 -0.37 -26.25
CA TRP A 269 -10.69 -0.21 -26.43
C TRP A 269 -10.33 1.11 -27.12
N SER A 270 -9.11 1.58 -26.88
CA SER A 270 -8.59 2.84 -27.41
C SER A 270 -7.08 2.78 -27.61
N LEU A 271 -6.58 3.61 -28.53
CA LEU A 271 -5.17 3.78 -28.84
C LEU A 271 -4.75 5.22 -28.58
N TRP A 272 -3.61 5.38 -27.94
CA TRP A 272 -3.05 6.66 -27.52
C TRP A 272 -1.64 6.80 -28.08
N SER A 273 -1.30 7.99 -28.56
CA SER A 273 0.08 8.34 -28.90
C SER A 273 0.95 8.38 -27.64
N VAL A 274 2.27 8.27 -27.78
CA VAL A 274 3.22 8.49 -26.68
C VAL A 274 3.17 9.91 -26.08
N SER A 275 2.54 10.87 -26.76
CA SER A 275 2.27 12.22 -26.26
C SER A 275 0.93 12.37 -25.54
N GLY A 276 0.20 11.27 -25.29
CA GLY A 276 -1.06 11.27 -24.54
C GLY A 276 -2.31 11.70 -25.32
N GLN A 277 -2.24 11.78 -26.65
CA GLN A 277 -3.42 12.05 -27.49
C GLN A 277 -4.11 10.72 -27.87
N CYS A 278 -5.42 10.60 -27.64
CA CYS A 278 -6.22 9.51 -28.17
C CYS A 278 -6.32 9.63 -29.71
N VAL A 279 -5.90 8.58 -30.43
CA VAL A 279 -5.87 8.51 -31.90
C VAL A 279 -6.93 7.57 -32.48
N PHE A 280 -7.42 6.62 -31.68
CA PHE A 280 -8.50 5.71 -32.08
C PHE A 280 -9.27 5.22 -30.84
N GLN A 281 -10.57 4.97 -30.98
CA GLN A 281 -11.40 4.31 -29.96
C GLN A 281 -12.55 3.54 -30.61
N SER A 282 -12.95 2.41 -30.02
CA SER A 282 -14.08 1.61 -30.47
C SER A 282 -14.67 0.77 -29.32
N GLU A 283 -16.00 0.61 -29.35
CA GLU A 283 -16.71 -0.34 -28.49
C GLU A 283 -16.64 -1.75 -29.08
N LEU A 284 -16.32 -2.75 -28.25
CA LEU A 284 -16.56 -4.17 -28.55
C LEU A 284 -17.93 -4.63 -28.02
N GLY A 285 -18.51 -3.90 -27.08
CA GLY A 285 -19.78 -4.23 -26.43
C GLY A 285 -19.64 -5.32 -25.36
N SER A 286 -20.75 -5.93 -24.98
CA SER A 286 -20.79 -6.97 -23.95
C SER A 286 -20.16 -8.28 -24.40
N LEU A 287 -19.10 -8.70 -23.72
CA LEU A 287 -18.37 -9.94 -23.93
C LEU A 287 -18.51 -10.87 -22.72
N ALA A 288 -18.47 -12.18 -22.96
CA ALA A 288 -18.46 -13.20 -21.91
C ALA A 288 -17.05 -13.35 -21.30
N ALA A 289 -16.97 -13.94 -20.11
CA ALA A 289 -15.69 -14.41 -19.55
C ALA A 289 -15.01 -15.42 -20.51
N GLY A 290 -13.68 -15.36 -20.61
CA GLY A 290 -12.88 -16.15 -21.55
C GLY A 290 -11.79 -15.32 -22.24
N GLN A 291 -11.05 -15.95 -23.15
CA GLN A 291 -10.01 -15.29 -23.94
C GLN A 291 -10.59 -14.67 -25.22
N HIS A 292 -10.14 -13.46 -25.54
CA HIS A 292 -10.59 -12.62 -26.65
C HIS A 292 -9.39 -12.01 -27.39
N GLY A 293 -9.61 -11.50 -28.59
CA GLY A 293 -8.59 -10.87 -29.41
C GLY A 293 -9.11 -9.67 -30.22
N ILE A 294 -8.28 -8.63 -30.34
CA ILE A 294 -8.54 -7.46 -31.18
C ILE A 294 -7.52 -7.42 -32.31
N ASP A 295 -7.98 -7.57 -33.56
CA ASP A 295 -7.13 -7.42 -34.75
C ASP A 295 -6.92 -5.94 -35.09
N VAL A 296 -5.68 -5.48 -34.95
CA VAL A 296 -5.25 -4.12 -35.26
C VAL A 296 -4.61 -4.08 -36.64
N ASN A 297 -5.21 -3.35 -37.57
CA ASN A 297 -4.64 -3.06 -38.88
C ASN A 297 -4.41 -1.54 -39.02
N PRO A 298 -3.17 -1.04 -38.97
CA PRO A 298 -2.91 0.40 -38.91
C PRO A 298 -3.36 1.14 -40.18
N GLY A 299 -3.29 0.50 -41.35
CA GLY A 299 -3.76 1.08 -42.62
C GLY A 299 -5.27 1.32 -42.65
N ARG A 300 -6.09 0.41 -42.10
CA ARG A 300 -7.54 0.61 -41.96
C ARG A 300 -7.90 1.65 -40.90
N LEU A 301 -7.07 1.79 -39.87
CA LEU A 301 -7.28 2.71 -38.75
C LEU A 301 -6.67 4.11 -38.98
N GLY A 302 -5.97 4.33 -40.09
CA GLY A 302 -5.29 5.59 -40.39
C GLY A 302 -4.11 5.91 -39.46
N LEU A 303 -3.53 4.90 -38.80
CA LEU A 303 -2.48 5.08 -37.80
C LEU A 303 -1.11 5.29 -38.47
N PRO A 304 -0.41 6.40 -38.22
CA PRO A 304 0.96 6.58 -38.70
C PRO A 304 1.93 5.57 -38.03
N VAL A 305 3.16 5.51 -38.54
CA VAL A 305 4.24 4.74 -37.90
C VAL A 305 4.64 5.45 -36.60
N SER A 306 4.46 4.78 -35.47
CA SER A 306 4.80 5.29 -34.14
C SER A 306 4.73 4.20 -33.06
N SER A 307 5.14 4.55 -31.84
CA SER A 307 4.73 3.83 -30.64
C SER A 307 3.34 4.28 -30.18
N TYR A 308 2.54 3.32 -29.69
CA TYR A 308 1.21 3.56 -29.16
C TYR A 308 1.03 2.83 -27.82
N VAL A 309 0.17 3.38 -26.97
CA VAL A 309 -0.39 2.68 -25.80
C VAL A 309 -1.79 2.24 -26.18
N TYR A 310 -2.11 0.96 -25.99
CA TYR A 310 -3.46 0.44 -26.12
C TYR A 310 -4.07 0.25 -24.74
N MET A 311 -5.30 0.72 -24.59
CA MET A 311 -6.04 0.75 -23.33
C MET A 311 -7.40 0.09 -23.53
N LEU A 312 -7.67 -0.97 -22.77
CA LEU A 312 -8.96 -1.64 -22.69
C LEU A 312 -9.65 -1.24 -21.38
N ASN A 313 -10.95 -1.01 -21.46
CA ASN A 313 -11.82 -0.69 -20.33
C ASN A 313 -12.95 -1.72 -20.32
N ALA A 314 -13.01 -2.56 -19.29
CA ALA A 314 -14.08 -3.52 -19.07
C ALA A 314 -15.05 -2.97 -18.02
N THR A 315 -16.34 -2.86 -18.31
CA THR A 315 -17.36 -2.37 -17.38
C THR A 315 -18.28 -3.51 -16.95
N THR A 316 -18.40 -3.72 -15.64
CA THR A 316 -19.29 -4.71 -15.00
C THR A 316 -20.25 -4.00 -14.04
N SER A 317 -21.08 -4.75 -13.30
CA SER A 317 -21.92 -4.15 -12.25
C SER A 317 -21.11 -3.47 -11.13
N ASN A 318 -19.84 -3.85 -11.00
CA ASN A 318 -18.98 -3.47 -9.87
C ASN A 318 -18.08 -2.27 -10.19
N GLY A 319 -18.08 -1.78 -11.44
CA GLY A 319 -17.27 -0.63 -11.86
C GLY A 319 -16.73 -0.74 -13.29
N THR A 320 -15.79 0.15 -13.62
CA THR A 320 -15.02 0.09 -14.88
C THR A 320 -13.55 -0.14 -14.56
N PHE A 321 -12.97 -1.10 -15.27
CA PHE A 321 -11.71 -1.74 -15.00
C PHE A 321 -10.77 -1.52 -16.20
N THR A 322 -9.66 -0.82 -15.98
CA THR A 322 -8.78 -0.37 -17.07
C THR A 322 -7.46 -1.12 -17.06
N ALA A 323 -7.07 -1.66 -18.22
CA ALA A 323 -5.80 -2.34 -18.43
C ALA A 323 -5.07 -1.76 -19.65
N VAL A 324 -3.75 -1.55 -19.52
CA VAL A 324 -2.91 -0.85 -20.50
C VAL A 324 -1.65 -1.62 -20.85
N LYS A 325 -1.22 -1.54 -22.12
CA LYS A 325 0.06 -2.07 -22.61
C LYS A 325 0.55 -1.22 -23.80
N ARG A 326 1.82 -1.38 -24.19
CA ARG A 326 2.46 -0.63 -25.28
C ARG A 326 2.67 -1.50 -26.51
N MET A 327 2.43 -0.93 -27.70
CA MET A 327 2.75 -1.53 -29.00
C MET A 327 3.61 -0.59 -29.86
N MET A 328 4.36 -1.15 -30.80
CA MET A 328 5.25 -0.42 -31.70
C MET A 328 4.95 -0.77 -33.17
N HIS A 329 4.48 0.22 -33.93
CA HIS A 329 4.28 0.14 -35.38
C HIS A 329 5.55 0.66 -36.08
N LEU A 330 6.08 -0.07 -37.05
CA LEU A 330 7.31 0.26 -37.78
C LEU A 330 7.07 0.44 -39.30
N THR A 331 7.90 1.27 -39.94
CA THR A 331 8.06 1.32 -41.40
C THR A 331 8.88 0.11 -41.89
N TYR A 332 8.87 -0.10 -43.21
CA TYR A 332 9.84 -0.92 -43.95
C TYR A 332 11.29 -0.49 -43.68
#